data_AF-A0A7J6HJH9-F1
#
_entry.id   AF-A0A7J6HJH9-F1
#
_cell.length_a   1.000
_cell.length_b   1.000
_cell.length_c   1.000
_cell.angle_alpha   90.00
_cell.angle_beta   90.00
_cell.angle_gamma   90.00
#
_symmetry.space_group_name_H-M   'P 1'
#
loop_
_entity.id
_entity.type
_entity.pdbx_description
1 polymer ?
#
loop_
_entity_poly.entity_id
_entity_poly.type
_entity_poly.pdbx_seq_one_letter_code
_entity_poly.pdbx_strand_id
1 'polypeptide(L)' 'MAGPDTNEEIKSTAQVIDWLSEGLQNLLPQHVKANINKVGLAGHSRGGKTSFALALSKI' A
#
# COMPACT_ATOMS: atom_id res chain seq x y z
N MET A 1 26.23 -4.29 3.49
CA MET A 1 25.44 -4.97 2.43
C MET A 1 24.05 -4.35 2.43
N ALA A 2 23.52 -3.95 1.27
CA ALA A 2 22.09 -3.68 1.16
C ALA A 2 21.33 -4.99 1.39
N GLY A 3 20.17 -4.91 2.05
CA GLY A 3 19.29 -6.08 2.20
C GLY A 3 18.79 -6.59 0.84
N PRO A 4 18.12 -7.76 0.82
CA PRO A 4 17.54 -8.30 -0.41
C PRO A 4 16.59 -7.30 -1.08
N ASP A 5 16.47 -7.42 -2.40
CA ASP A 5 15.57 -6.63 -3.23
C ASP A 5 14.12 -6.74 -2.72
N THR A 6 13.38 -5.64 -2.74
CA THR A 6 11.98 -5.54 -2.28
C THR A 6 11.01 -5.18 -3.40
N ASN A 7 11.42 -5.37 -4.66
CA ASN A 7 10.63 -5.01 -5.83
C ASN A 7 9.27 -5.71 -5.89
N GLU A 8 9.19 -6.99 -5.52
CA GLU A 8 7.92 -7.71 -5.51
C GLU A 8 6.99 -7.19 -4.41
N GLU A 9 7.51 -6.87 -3.21
CA GLU A 9 6.69 -6.20 -2.19
C GLU A 9 6.20 -4.83 -2.63
N ILE A 10 7.01 -4.05 -3.37
CA ILE A 10 6.58 -2.76 -3.93
C ILE A 10 5.42 -2.96 -4.90
N LYS A 11 5.54 -3.90 -5.85
CA LYS A 11 4.47 -4.20 -6.82
C LYS A 11 3.19 -4.68 -6.13
N SER A 12 3.29 -5.63 -5.21
CA SER A 12 2.12 -6.13 -4.48
C SER A 12 1.48 -5.01 -3.63
N THR A 13 2.28 -4.14 -3.01
CA THR A 13 1.74 -3.00 -2.23
C THR A 13 1.03 -2.01 -3.14
N ALA A 14 1.56 -1.72 -4.33
CA ALA A 14 0.91 -0.86 -5.32
C ALA A 14 -0.45 -1.43 -5.75
N GLN A 15 -0.50 -2.72 -6.09
CA GLN A 15 -1.75 -3.40 -6.46
C GLN A 15 -2.80 -3.35 -5.35
N VAL A 16 -2.39 -3.49 -4.08
CA VAL A 16 -3.30 -3.36 -2.95
C VAL A 16 -3.82 -1.94 -2.83
N ILE A 17 -2.97 -0.91 -2.98
CA ILE A 17 -3.36 0.51 -2.94
C ILE A 17 -4.39 0.81 -4.04
N ASP A 18 -4.15 0.34 -5.26
CA ASP A 18 -5.09 0.53 -6.39
C ASP A 18 -6.44 -0.14 -6.09
N TRP A 19 -6.40 -1.37 -5.56
CA TRP A 19 -7.59 -2.12 -5.18
C TRP A 19 -8.44 -1.44 -4.10
N LEU A 20 -7.87 -0.61 -3.22
CA LEU A 20 -8.64 0.09 -2.17
C LEU A 20 -9.79 0.94 -2.75
N SER A 21 -9.62 1.48 -3.96
CA SER A 21 -10.61 2.34 -4.60
C SER A 21 -11.89 1.62 -5.02
N GLU A 22 -11.78 0.34 -5.38
CA GLU A 22 -12.89 -0.43 -5.96
C GLU A 22 -13.35 -1.58 -5.06
N GLY A 23 -12.43 -2.15 -4.29
CA GLY A 23 -12.68 -3.36 -3.51
C GLY A 23 -13.05 -3.12 -2.05
N LEU A 24 -12.39 -2.16 -1.38
CA LEU A 24 -12.49 -2.01 0.08
C LEU A 24 -13.93 -1.76 0.54
N GLN A 25 -14.65 -0.84 -0.13
CA GLN A 25 -15.98 -0.40 0.31
C GLN A 25 -17.00 -1.54 0.37
N ASN A 26 -16.89 -2.53 -0.52
CA ASN A 26 -17.80 -3.67 -0.58
C ASN A 26 -17.60 -4.66 0.58
N LEU A 27 -16.47 -4.59 1.28
CA LEU A 27 -16.16 -5.41 2.45
C LEU A 27 -16.48 -4.71 3.78
N LEU A 28 -16.81 -3.42 3.74
CA LEU A 28 -17.12 -2.64 4.94
C LEU A 28 -18.60 -2.77 5.31
N PRO A 29 -18.95 -2.65 6.61
CA PRO A 29 -20.35 -2.52 7.02
C PRO A 29 -21.02 -1.33 6.33
N GLN A 30 -22.34 -1.42 6.09
CA GLN A 30 -23.10 -0.40 5.34
C GLN A 30 -22.96 1.03 5.88
N HIS A 31 -22.73 1.20 7.17
CA HIS A 31 -22.60 2.50 7.84
C HIS A 31 -21.15 3.05 7.83
N VAL A 32 -20.19 2.31 7.29
CA VAL A 32 -18.78 2.72 7.21
C VAL A 32 -18.45 3.11 5.77
N LYS A 33 -17.96 4.34 5.58
CA LYS A 33 -17.47 4.82 4.29
C LYS A 33 -15.95 4.91 4.28
N ALA A 34 -15.31 4.22 3.35
CA ALA A 34 -13.87 4.35 3.13
C ALA A 34 -13.54 5.75 2.60
N ASN A 35 -12.49 6.38 3.12
CA ASN A 35 -11.96 7.63 2.56
C ASN A 35 -10.61 7.36 1.88
N ILE A 36 -10.68 7.00 0.61
CA ILE A 36 -9.49 6.66 -0.19
C ILE A 36 -8.58 7.86 -0.46
N ASN A 37 -9.06 9.09 -0.25
CA ASN A 37 -8.24 10.31 -0.33
C ASN A 37 -7.34 10.50 0.91
N LYS A 38 -7.45 9.64 1.92
CA LYS A 38 -6.70 9.70 3.18
C LYS A 38 -6.12 8.34 3.57
N VAL A 39 -5.25 7.79 2.71
CA VAL A 39 -4.56 6.52 2.96
C VAL A 39 -3.20 6.78 3.62
N GLY A 40 -2.93 6.07 4.72
CA GLY A 40 -1.62 6.01 5.35
C GLY A 40 -0.94 4.67 5.07
N LEU A 41 0.30 4.70 4.61
CA LEU A 41 1.11 3.51 4.36
C LEU A 41 2.33 3.51 5.29
N ALA A 42 2.47 2.47 6.10
CA ALA A 42 3.56 2.33 7.06
C ALA A 42 4.11 0.91 7.06
N GLY A 43 5.38 0.75 7.40
CA GLY A 43 6.03 -0.54 7.49
C GLY A 43 7.34 -0.49 8.28
N HIS A 44 7.68 -1.60 8.95
CA HIS A 44 8.92 -1.74 9.71
C HIS A 44 10.01 -2.43 8.87
N SER A 45 11.27 -2.00 9.02
CA SER A 45 12.46 -2.63 8.42
C SER A 45 12.38 -2.83 6.89
N ARG A 46 11.96 -4.01 6.41
CA ARG A 46 11.74 -4.28 4.99
C ARG A 46 10.52 -3.55 4.47
N GLY A 47 9.42 -3.54 5.24
CA GLY A 47 8.20 -2.82 4.89
C GLY A 47 8.41 -1.31 4.81
N GLY A 48 9.31 -0.73 5.61
CA GLY A 48 9.61 0.71 5.54
C GLY A 48 10.26 1.11 4.21
N LYS A 49 11.11 0.24 3.65
CA LYS A 49 11.67 0.44 2.30
C LYS A 49 10.57 0.40 1.24
N THR A 50 9.68 -0.59 1.32
CA THR A 50 8.54 -0.74 0.41
C THR A 50 7.60 0.48 0.47
N SER A 51 7.19 0.91 1.67
CA SER A 51 6.32 2.06 1.87
C SER A 51 6.94 3.35 1.33
N PHE A 52 8.24 3.57 1.60
CA PHE A 52 8.94 4.75 1.13
C PHE A 52 9.18 4.74 -0.38
N ALA A 53 9.56 3.61 -0.96
CA ALA A 53 9.76 3.48 -2.41
C ALA A 53 8.47 3.74 -3.19
N LEU A 54 7.35 3.18 -2.73
CA LEU A 54 6.04 3.41 -3.36
C LEU A 54 5.61 4.88 -3.28
N ALA A 55 5.84 5.54 -2.14
CA ALA A 55 5.52 6.96 -1.96
C ALA A 55 6.32 7.88 -2.91
N LEU A 56 7.51 7.47 -3.34
CA LEU A 56 8.32 8.21 -4.30
C LEU A 56 7.97 7.93 -5.77
N SER A 57 6.94 7.12 -6.05
CA SER A 57 6.60 6.64 -7.39
C SER A 57 7.78 6.02 -8.14
N LYS A 58 8.74 5.43 -7.41
CA LYS A 58 9.81 4.64 -7.99
C LYS A 58 9.29 3.22 -8.16
N ILE A 59 8.53 3.02 -9.24
CA ILE A 59 8.05 1.72 -9.70
C ILE A 59 8.70 1.44 -11.06
#